data_AF-A0AAU1G014-F1
#
_entry.id   AF-A0AAU1G014-F1
#
_cell.length_a   1.000
_cell.length_b   1.000
_cell.length_c   1.000
_cell.angle_alpha   90.00
_cell.angle_beta   90.00
_cell.angle_gamma   90.00
#
_symmetry.space_group_name_H-M   'P 1'
#
loop_
_entity.id
_entity.type
_entity.pdbx_description
1 polymer ?
#
loop_
_entity_poly.entity_id
_entity_poly.type
_entity_poly.pdbx_seq_one_letter_code
_entity_poly.pdbx_strand_id
1 'polypeptide(L)' 'MAPGFPAVVPVRDSKAPEGPVLVVTRLAWSAFASALR' A
#
# COMPACT_ATOMS: atom_id res chain seq x y z
N MET A 1 -4.25 6.64 3.01
CA MET A 1 -2.96 7.37 2.99
C MET A 1 -2.22 7.06 4.27
N ALA A 2 -0.88 6.87 4.22
CA ALA A 2 -0.04 6.80 5.41
C ALA A 2 0.47 8.22 5.72
N PRO A 3 -0.04 8.89 6.77
CA PRO A 3 0.45 10.23 7.13
C PRO A 3 1.96 10.15 7.44
N GLY A 4 2.76 11.04 6.85
CA GLY A 4 4.21 11.09 7.04
C GLY A 4 5.06 10.32 6.01
N PHE A 5 4.45 9.50 5.14
CA PHE A 5 5.18 8.72 4.13
C PHE A 5 4.52 8.86 2.74
N PRO A 6 4.73 9.97 2.02
CA PRO A 6 4.04 10.23 0.75
C PRO A 6 4.47 9.29 -0.39
N ALA A 7 5.65 8.67 -0.28
CA ALA A 7 6.26 7.81 -1.29
C ALA A 7 5.74 6.36 -1.29
N VAL A 8 4.81 6.01 -0.38
CA VAL A 8 4.35 4.62 -0.20
C VAL A 8 2.83 4.51 -0.20
N VAL A 9 2.35 3.30 -0.48
CA VAL A 9 0.97 2.87 -0.40
C VAL A 9 0.86 1.86 0.76
N PRO A 10 0.15 2.20 1.85
CA PRO A 10 -0.12 1.26 2.92
C PRO A 10 -1.20 0.26 2.49
N VAL A 11 -0.96 -1.03 2.68
CA VAL A 11 -1.95 -2.10 2.49
C VAL A 11 -2.27 -2.70 3.87
N ARG A 12 -3.54 -2.59 4.28
CA ARG A 12 -4.05 -3.13 5.54
C ARG A 12 -4.77 -4.44 5.32
N ASP A 13 -4.63 -5.37 6.26
CA ASP A 13 -5.52 -6.51 6.34
C ASP A 13 -6.91 -6.05 6.81
N SER A 14 -7.92 -6.30 5.97
CA SER A 14 -9.31 -5.99 6.30
C SER A 14 -9.86 -6.77 7.51
N LYS A 15 -9.28 -7.93 7.82
CA LYS A 15 -9.70 -8.80 8.94
C LYS A 15 -8.97 -8.50 10.24
N ALA A 16 -7.90 -7.72 10.19
CA ALA A 16 -7.18 -7.22 11.35
C ALA A 16 -6.86 -5.71 11.18
N PRO A 17 -7.86 -4.82 11.31
CA PRO A 17 -7.70 -3.39 11.01
C PRO A 17 -6.59 -2.70 11.84
N GLU A 18 -6.43 -3.16 13.08
CA GLU A 18 -5.43 -2.67 14.05
C GLU A 18 -4.09 -3.43 13.95
N GLY A 19 -3.98 -4.39 13.03
CA GLY A 19 -2.78 -5.17 12.82
C GLY A 19 -1.69 -4.43 12.04
N PRO A 20 -0.55 -5.10 11.80
CA PRO A 20 0.55 -4.55 11.01
C PRO A 20 0.13 -4.11 9.61
N VAL A 21 0.84 -3.11 9.07
CA VAL A 21 0.60 -2.57 7.72
C VAL A 21 1.75 -2.95 6.81
N LEU A 22 1.44 -3.52 5.63
CA LEU A 22 2.44 -3.69 4.59
C LEU A 22 2.66 -2.36 3.87
N VAL A 23 3.92 -1.97 3.71
CA VAL A 23 4.30 -0.73 3.04
C VAL A 23 4.88 -1.05 1.67
N VAL A 24 4.19 -0.61 0.61
CA VAL A 24 4.61 -0.81 -0.78
C VAL A 24 5.05 0.53 -1.37
N THR A 25 6.16 0.59 -2.11
CA THR A 25 6.55 1.83 -2.78
C THR A 25 5.50 2.23 -3.81
N ARG A 26 5.29 3.53 -3.99
CA ARG A 26 4.32 4.03 -4.99
C ARG A 26 4.64 3.54 -6.40
N LEU A 27 5.93 3.40 -6.74
CA LEU A 27 6.39 2.89 -8.03
C LEU A 27 6.00 1.42 -8.23
N ALA A 28 6.22 0.56 -7.22
CA ALA A 28 5.84 -0.86 -7.30
C ALA A 28 4.32 -1.04 -7.37
N TRP A 29 3.55 -0.28 -6.57
CA TRP A 29 2.08 -0.31 -6.63
C TRP A 29 1.54 0.11 -8.01
N SER A 30 2.11 1.15 -8.61
CA SER A 30 1.73 1.60 -9.96
C SER A 30 2.01 0.54 -11.02
N ALA A 31 3.18 -0.11 -10.96
CA ALA A 31 3.53 -1.19 -11.89
C ALA A 31 2.57 -2.38 -11.77
N PHE A 32 2.25 -2.79 -10.54
CA PHE A 32 1.29 -3.86 -10.25
C PHE A 32 -0.11 -3.55 -10.81
N ALA A 33 -0.67 -2.38 -10.48
CA ALA A 33 -2.00 -1.99 -10.93
C ALA A 33 -2.08 -1.87 -12.46
N SER A 34 -1.01 -1.37 -13.11
CA SER A 34 -0.95 -1.29 -14.57
C SER A 34 -0.93 -2.66 -15.25
N ALA A 35 -0.42 -3.70 -14.58
CA ALA A 35 -0.38 -5.06 -15.10
C ALA A 35 -1.72 -5.81 -14.94
N LEU A 36 -2.64 -5.29 -14.12
CA LEU A 36 -3.98 -5.85 -13.90
C LEU A 36 -5.06 -5.23 -14.78
N ARG A 37 -4.72 -4.23 -15.60
CA ARG A 37 -5.64 -3.62 -16.57
C ARG A 37 -5.93 -4.58 -17.72
#